data_AF-A0A1U6HSD0-F1
#
_entry.id   AF-A0A1U6HSD0-F1
#
_cell.length_a   1.000
_cell.length_b   1.000
_cell.length_c   1.000
_cell.angle_alpha   90.00
_cell.angle_beta   90.00
_cell.angle_gamma   90.00
#
_symmetry.space_group_name_H-M   'P 1'
#
loop_
_entity.id
_entity.type
_entity.pdbx_description
1 polymer ?
#
loop_
_entity_poly.entity_id
_entity_poly.type
_entity_poly.pdbx_seq_one_letter_code
_entity_poly.pdbx_strand_id
1 'polypeptide(L)'
;MSITPSKLTQAAGISALLAGLLYILRQPLHPTDEVSEVYGLAWLIVGYMTLCMSVLGLAGVTGIYLRQVKETGLLGLIGYLMFGA
;
A
#
# COMPACT_ATOMS: atom_id res chain seq x y z
N MET A 1 -22.20 -8.89 -12.42
CA MET A 1 -21.07 -7.94 -12.38
C MET A 1 -19.87 -8.61 -13.04
N SER A 2 -19.32 -8.05 -14.12
CA SER A 2 -18.19 -8.65 -14.84
C SER A 2 -16.86 -8.08 -14.34
N ILE A 3 -15.92 -8.97 -14.01
CA ILE A 3 -14.53 -8.64 -13.70
C ILE A 3 -13.79 -8.45 -15.02
N THR A 4 -13.17 -7.29 -15.22
CA THR A 4 -12.39 -6.97 -16.43
C THR A 4 -11.03 -6.40 -16.05
N PRO A 5 -10.02 -6.54 -16.92
CA PRO A 5 -8.69 -5.96 -16.67
C PRO A 5 -8.72 -4.46 -16.37
N SER A 6 -9.54 -3.69 -17.08
CA SER A 6 -9.67 -2.24 -16.86
C SER A 6 -10.22 -1.92 -15.47
N LYS A 7 -11.23 -2.67 -15.00
CA LYS A 7 -11.79 -2.49 -13.65
C LYS A 7 -10.79 -2.86 -12.55
N LEU A 8 -10.05 -3.95 -12.74
CA LEU A 8 -8.99 -4.36 -11.81
C LEU A 8 -7.88 -3.31 -11.75
N THR A 9 -7.49 -2.75 -12.89
CA THR A 9 -6.49 -1.68 -12.97
C THR A 9 -6.96 -0.41 -12.25
N GLN A 10 -8.22 -0.01 -12.43
CA GLN A 10 -8.81 1.14 -11.72
C GLN A 10 -8.82 0.91 -10.21
N ALA A 11 -9.23 -0.27 -9.75
CA ALA A 11 -9.24 -0.62 -8.34
C ALA A 11 -7.82 -0.61 -7.73
N ALA A 12 -6.82 -1.10 -8.46
CA ALA A 12 -5.42 -1.00 -8.04
C ALA A 12 -4.95 0.46 -7.95
N GLY A 13 -5.31 1.31 -8.92
CA GLY A 13 -4.99 2.74 -8.88
C GLY A 13 -5.58 3.44 -7.65
N ILE A 14 -6.85 3.14 -7.31
CA ILE A 14 -7.48 3.64 -6.07
C ILE A 14 -6.74 3.12 -4.84
N SER A 15 -6.34 1.85 -4.83
CA SER A 15 -5.59 1.27 -3.71
C SER A 15 -4.25 1.96 -3.51
N ALA A 16 -3.49 2.22 -4.58
CA ALA A 16 -2.24 2.97 -4.52
C ALA A 16 -2.43 4.40 -3.98
N LEU A 17 -3.48 5.10 -4.42
CA LEU A 17 -3.82 6.43 -3.92
C LEU A 17 -4.11 6.43 -2.43
N LEU A 18 -4.94 5.48 -1.97
CA LEU A 18 -5.30 5.37 -0.55
C LEU A 18 -4.08 4.99 0.32
N ALA A 19 -3.19 4.13 -0.18
CA ALA A 19 -1.94 3.83 0.49
C ALA A 19 -1.06 5.09 0.66
N GLY A 20 -0.90 5.88 -0.40
CA GLY A 20 -0.18 7.16 -0.34
C GLY A 20 -0.82 8.15 0.65
N LEU A 21 -2.15 8.22 0.69
CA LEU A 21 -2.86 9.08 1.63
C LEU A 21 -2.63 8.64 3.09
N LEU A 22 -2.70 7.34 3.38
CA LEU A 22 -2.42 6.80 4.71
C LEU A 22 -0.97 7.06 5.13
N TYR A 23 -0.01 6.95 4.20
CA TYR A 23 1.39 7.28 4.47
C TYR A 23 1.56 8.73 4.95
N ILE A 24 0.90 9.68 4.29
CA ILE A 24 0.94 11.10 4.64
C ILE A 24 0.27 11.36 6.00
N LEU A 25 -0.90 10.76 6.24
CA LEU A 25 -1.68 10.99 7.47
C LEU A 25 -1.09 10.33 8.71
N ARG A 26 -0.36 9.22 8.56
CA ARG A 26 0.22 8.47 9.68
C ARG A 26 1.20 9.31 10.49
N GLN A 27 2.05 10.09 9.83
CA GLN A 27 3.15 10.81 10.49
C GLN A 27 2.70 11.84 11.52
N PRO A 28 1.74 12.75 11.24
CA PRO A 28 1.25 13.69 12.25
C PRO A 28 0.41 13.02 13.35
N LEU A 29 -0.06 11.78 13.13
CA LEU A 29 -0.81 11.00 14.12
C LEU A 29 0.08 10.07 14.95
N HIS A 30 1.39 10.03 14.68
CA HIS A 30 2.31 9.15 15.39
C HIS A 30 2.49 9.61 16.84
N PRO A 31 2.25 8.74 17.84
CA PRO A 31 2.60 9.00 19.23
C PRO A 31 4.12 9.08 19.43
N THR A 32 4.60 9.37 20.64
CA THR A 32 6.05 9.36 20.87
C THR A 32 6.58 7.92 20.91
N ASP A 33 7.85 7.76 20.54
CA ASP A 33 8.54 6.47 20.53
C ASP A 33 9.03 6.08 21.94
N GLU A 34 8.11 6.03 22.89
CA GLU A 34 8.37 5.60 24.27
C GLU A 34 7.70 4.25 24.57
N VAL A 35 8.42 3.36 25.26
CA VAL A 35 7.94 2.00 25.60
C VAL A 35 6.63 2.04 26.39
N SER A 36 6.46 3.05 27.24
CA SER A 36 5.23 3.31 28.01
C SER A 36 4.01 3.61 27.13
N GLU A 37 4.20 4.15 25.93
CA GLU A 37 3.11 4.58 25.06
C GLU A 37 2.61 3.48 24.11
N VAL A 38 3.40 2.43 23.85
CA VAL A 38 3.12 1.41 22.82
C VAL A 38 1.79 0.68 23.02
N TYR A 39 1.30 0.60 24.26
CA TYR A 39 0.00 -0.03 24.60
C TYR A 39 -1.20 0.91 24.41
N GLY A 40 -0.95 2.17 24.04
CA GLY A 40 -1.95 3.21 23.91
C GLY A 40 -2.78 3.13 22.62
N LEU A 41 -3.93 3.80 22.65
CA LEU A 41 -4.85 3.86 21.51
C LEU A 41 -4.21 4.48 20.27
N ALA A 42 -3.32 5.47 20.43
CA ALA A 42 -2.62 6.11 19.32
C ALA A 42 -1.73 5.14 18.55
N TRP A 43 -0.94 4.33 19.25
CA TRP A 43 -0.12 3.27 18.67
C TRP A 43 -0.98 2.22 17.94
N LEU A 44 -2.12 1.84 18.53
CA LEU A 44 -3.08 0.94 17.89
C LEU A 44 -3.61 1.51 16.56
N ILE A 45 -4.02 2.79 16.55
CA ILE A 45 -4.53 3.48 15.35
C ILE A 45 -3.47 3.52 14.25
N VAL A 46 -2.26 3.96 14.57
CA VAL A 46 -1.14 4.05 13.62
C VAL A 46 -0.73 2.66 13.10
N GLY A 47 -0.79 1.63 13.95
CA GLY A 47 -0.58 0.24 13.57
C GLY A 47 -1.60 -0.23 12.53
N TYR A 48 -2.89 0.00 12.75
CA TYR A 48 -3.94 -0.34 11.77
C TYR A 48 -3.83 0.50 10.49
N MET A 49 -3.51 1.78 10.59
CA MET A 49 -3.23 2.62 9.42
C MET A 49 -2.08 2.04 8.58
N THR A 50 -1.01 1.59 9.24
CA THR A 50 0.15 0.97 8.59
C THR A 50 -0.24 -0.35 7.94
N LEU A 51 -1.00 -1.22 8.62
CA LEU A 51 -1.48 -2.47 8.04
C LEU A 51 -2.33 -2.24 6.79
N CYS A 52 -3.31 -1.33 6.87
CA CYS A 52 -4.16 -0.96 5.74
C CYS A 52 -3.34 -0.38 4.58
N MET A 53 -2.41 0.52 4.89
CA MET A 53 -1.49 1.11 3.92
C MET A 53 -0.69 0.03 3.19
N SER A 54 -0.12 -0.94 3.91
CA SER A 54 0.69 -2.00 3.32
C SER A 54 -0.14 -2.91 2.39
N VAL A 55 -1.34 -3.31 2.80
CA VAL A 55 -2.24 -4.13 1.96
C VAL A 55 -2.67 -3.38 0.71
N LEU A 56 -3.08 -2.12 0.85
CA LEU A 56 -3.48 -1.28 -0.28
C LEU A 56 -2.31 -0.96 -1.21
N GLY A 57 -1.13 -0.72 -0.64
CA GLY A 57 0.11 -0.47 -1.37
C GLY A 57 0.51 -1.67 -2.20
N LEU A 58 0.50 -2.87 -1.61
CA LEU A 58 0.77 -4.12 -2.32
C LEU A 58 -0.24 -4.33 -3.46
N ALA A 59 -1.54 -4.16 -3.22
CA ALA A 59 -2.56 -4.27 -4.26
C ALA A 59 -2.34 -3.25 -5.40
N GLY A 60 -2.01 -2.01 -5.04
CA GLY A 60 -1.76 -0.93 -6.00
C GLY A 60 -0.54 -1.18 -6.87
N VAL A 61 0.61 -1.48 -6.26
CA VAL A 61 1.87 -1.76 -6.97
C VAL A 61 1.74 -3.04 -7.82
N THR A 62 1.03 -4.06 -7.33
CA THR A 62 0.72 -5.27 -8.12
C THR A 62 -0.07 -4.93 -9.38
N GLY A 63 -1.10 -4.08 -9.29
CA GLY A 63 -1.85 -3.67 -10.47
C GLY A 63 -1.04 -2.82 -11.47
N ILE A 64 -0.12 -1.98 -10.98
CA ILE A 64 0.81 -1.23 -11.85
C ILE A 64 1.71 -2.20 -12.62
N TYR A 65 2.31 -3.17 -11.93
CA TYR A 65 3.14 -4.21 -12.56
C TYR A 65 2.34 -5.01 -13.59
N LEU A 66 1.16 -5.53 -13.22
CA LEU A 66 0.34 -6.33 -14.14
C LEU A 66 -0.11 -5.56 -15.39
N ARG A 67 -0.35 -4.24 -15.26
CA ARG A 67 -0.67 -3.38 -16.41
C ARG A 67 0.49 -3.24 -17.39
N GLN A 68 1.72 -3.31 -16.90
CA GLN A 68 2.94 -3.04 -17.68
C GLN A 68 3.84 -4.27 -17.85
N VAL A 69 3.35 -5.46 -17.52
CA VAL A 69 4.17 -6.69 -17.45
C VAL A 69 4.77 -7.06 -18.81
N LYS A 70 4.06 -6.76 -19.91
CA LYS A 70 4.53 -7.06 -21.27
C LYS A 70 5.63 -6.10 -21.73
N GLU A 71 5.60 -4.88 -21.21
CA GLU A 71 6.52 -3.79 -21.55
C GLU A 71 7.77 -3.83 -20.66
N THR A 72 7.63 -4.21 -19.40
CA THR A 72 8.70 -4.16 -18.39
C THR A 72 9.38 -5.51 -18.13
N GLY A 73 8.71 -6.62 -18.45
CA GLY A 73 9.25 -7.98 -18.35
C GLY A 73 9.89 -8.28 -16.99
N LEU A 74 11.06 -8.92 -17.02
CA LEU A 74 11.80 -9.34 -15.83
C LEU A 74 12.26 -8.16 -14.96
N LEU A 75 12.63 -7.03 -15.57
CA LEU A 75 13.05 -5.83 -14.83
C LEU A 75 11.89 -5.28 -13.99
N GLY A 76 10.67 -5.26 -14.56
CA GLY A 76 9.46 -4.90 -13.83
C GLY A 76 9.17 -5.84 -12.66
N LEU A 77 9.38 -7.15 -12.86
CA LEU A 77 9.20 -8.15 -11.80
C LEU A 77 10.21 -7.96 -10.66
N ILE A 78 11.48 -7.69 -10.97
CA ILE A 78 12.50 -7.42 -9.94
C ILE A 78 12.11 -6.19 -9.14
N GLY A 79 11.72 -5.09 -9.80
CA GLY A 79 11.25 -3.88 -9.13
C GLY A 79 10.05 -4.17 -8.23
N TYR A 80 9.05 -4.89 -8.75
CA TYR A 80 7.87 -5.29 -7.98
C TYR A 80 8.24 -6.07 -6.70
N LEU A 81 9.13 -7.07 -6.80
CA LEU A 81 9.54 -7.90 -5.67
C LEU A 81 10.36 -7.11 -4.64
N MET A 82 11.17 -6.14 -5.08
CA MET A 82 11.92 -5.27 -4.15
C MET A 82 11.02 -4.32 -3.36
N PHE A 83 9.88 -3.90 -3.93
CA PHE A 83 8.91 -3.03 -3.23
C PHE A 83 7.83 -3.81 -2.46
N GLY A 84 7.64 -5.09 -2.76
CA GLY A 84 6.68 -5.96 -2.10
C GLY A 84 7.23 -6.79 -0.92
N ALA A 85 8.54 -6.69 -0.65
CA ALA A 85 9.26 -7.39 0.41
C ALA A 85 9.57 -6.50 1.61
#